data_AF-A0A397IRM9-F1
#
_entry.id   AF-A0A397IRM9-F1
#
_cell.length_a   1.000
_cell.length_b   1.000
_cell.length_c   1.000
_cell.angle_alpha   90.00
_cell.angle_beta   90.00
_cell.angle_gamma   90.00
#
_symmetry.space_group_name_H-M   'P 1'
#
loop_
_entity.id
_entity.type
_entity.pdbx_description
1 polymer ?
#
loop_
_entity_poly.entity_id
_entity_poly.type
_entity_poly.pdbx_seq_one_letter_code
_entity_poly.pdbx_strand_id
1 'polypeptide(L)'
;MSILISKIETLFLEGSIEAICFATIIYLTRKGTTILPLNEIKGLAECAVNASLEKISDFERRMKVLEVLTQTEVIYKNIVGLDVVKGLSTEQEVTPDHSREEIDRNLRTLQSKLGAPIADTDISLYNTLKTNLNSIDRSELTWRDPEANMIIADDSALVKNLGQRQMQVFLEPRESMKCVLPTFITSRCVEFLNNFNRVDVPNVLRNIVHNNEWKEERSKLIERTNRILCVLEGIWNNPAFTTSEIRGTQSEGTYVTDIIVPLLRASLEDLPNGSIFLSTAERQSMASKARKSFGSNEERPTHKTPIGKKPDVMVMAKYGGKIFELAYVESSRILCTKSKREDDSVKLWREALDGISFVGVACRPTNNQFGIVGIQVAGEDLYLNILVKDASGIPRYFHVDQVKIPFTKNTSWRVEPLIRLLLTLRNIMIVNQSLLIQALEQANTRPPRNATQSPTVTSPSHK
;
A
#
# COMPACT_ATOMS: atom_id res chain seq x y z
N MET A 1 21.27 -36.14 -27.08
CA MET A 1 19.91 -36.68 -27.27
C MET A 1 19.32 -37.19 -25.95
N SER A 2 19.97 -38.13 -25.25
CA SER A 2 19.55 -38.66 -23.93
C SER A 2 19.26 -37.57 -22.86
N ILE A 3 20.07 -36.51 -22.77
CA ILE A 3 19.85 -35.41 -21.81
C ILE A 3 18.54 -34.64 -22.07
N LEU A 4 18.16 -34.44 -23.33
CA LEU A 4 16.93 -33.73 -23.68
C LEU A 4 15.69 -34.58 -23.39
N ILE A 5 15.77 -35.89 -23.68
CA ILE A 5 14.72 -36.85 -23.35
C ILE A 5 14.50 -36.86 -21.82
N SER A 6 15.57 -36.94 -21.03
CA SER A 6 15.47 -36.88 -19.57
C SER A 6 14.83 -35.58 -19.06
N LYS A 7 15.14 -34.43 -19.66
CA LYS A 7 14.48 -33.15 -19.29
C LYS A 7 12.99 -33.12 -19.62
N ILE A 8 12.59 -33.73 -20.74
CA ILE A 8 11.18 -33.85 -21.13
C ILE A 8 10.46 -34.86 -20.21
N GLU A 9 11.12 -35.96 -19.83
CA GLU A 9 10.59 -36.90 -18.82
C GLU A 9 10.38 -36.19 -17.47
N THR A 10 11.34 -35.40 -17.00
CA THR A 10 11.18 -34.60 -15.77
C THR A 10 10.00 -33.64 -15.88
N LEU A 11 9.80 -32.98 -17.03
CA LEU A 11 8.62 -32.15 -17.28
C LEU A 11 7.32 -32.97 -17.12
N PHE A 12 7.26 -34.18 -17.68
CA PHE A 12 6.08 -35.03 -17.61
C PHE A 12 5.80 -35.56 -16.20
N LEU A 13 6.85 -35.92 -15.44
CA LEU A 13 6.72 -36.50 -14.11
C LEU A 13 6.48 -35.44 -13.02
N GLU A 14 7.20 -34.32 -13.08
CA GLU A 14 7.29 -33.34 -11.98
C GLU A 14 6.76 -31.95 -12.34
N GLY A 15 6.61 -31.63 -13.63
CA GLY A 15 6.08 -30.34 -14.08
C GLY A 15 4.62 -30.11 -13.69
N SER A 16 4.16 -28.85 -13.70
CA SER A 16 2.73 -28.58 -13.49
C SER A 16 1.91 -29.12 -14.66
N ILE A 17 0.64 -29.49 -14.42
CA ILE A 17 -0.23 -30.10 -15.44
C ILE A 17 -0.39 -29.16 -16.65
N GLU A 18 -0.44 -27.85 -16.42
CA GLU A 18 -0.54 -26.82 -17.46
C GLU A 18 0.74 -26.70 -18.31
N ALA A 19 1.90 -27.07 -17.75
CA ALA A 19 3.17 -27.01 -18.45
C ALA A 19 3.39 -28.22 -19.39
N ILE A 20 2.61 -29.30 -19.23
CA ILE A 20 2.67 -30.50 -20.08
C ILE A 20 1.98 -30.21 -21.41
N CYS A 21 2.72 -29.58 -22.32
CA CYS A 21 2.28 -29.34 -23.68
C CYS A 21 3.46 -29.33 -24.66
N PHE A 22 3.16 -29.47 -25.96
CA PHE A 22 4.19 -29.52 -26.98
C PHE A 22 4.98 -28.21 -27.12
N ALA A 23 4.37 -27.05 -26.77
CA ALA A 23 5.05 -25.76 -26.81
C ALA A 23 6.22 -25.70 -25.81
N THR A 24 6.03 -26.25 -24.61
CA THR A 24 7.08 -26.36 -23.60
C THR A 24 8.22 -27.28 -24.06
N ILE A 25 7.90 -28.34 -24.80
CA ILE A 25 8.93 -29.23 -25.38
C ILE A 25 9.74 -28.49 -26.44
N ILE A 26 9.11 -27.68 -27.29
CA ILE A 26 9.80 -26.82 -28.25
C ILE A 26 10.76 -25.87 -27.51
N TYR A 27 10.30 -25.26 -26.41
CA TYR A 27 11.14 -24.39 -25.59
C TYR A 27 12.34 -25.14 -24.97
N LEU A 28 12.12 -26.33 -24.39
CA LEU A 28 13.17 -27.14 -23.77
C LEU A 28 14.21 -27.67 -24.77
N THR A 29 13.81 -27.86 -26.02
CA THR A 29 14.67 -28.37 -27.10
C THR A 29 15.33 -27.25 -27.92
N ARG A 30 14.98 -25.98 -27.66
CA ARG A 30 15.53 -24.80 -28.32
C ARG A 30 17.03 -24.64 -27.99
N LYS A 31 17.83 -24.26 -29.00
CA LYS A 31 19.25 -23.90 -28.83
C LYS A 31 19.46 -22.43 -29.17
N GLY A 32 19.57 -21.58 -28.15
CA GLY A 32 19.62 -20.12 -28.36
C GLY A 32 18.36 -19.62 -29.06
N THR A 33 18.49 -18.95 -30.19
CA THR A 33 17.35 -18.49 -31.00
C THR A 33 16.81 -19.55 -31.95
N THR A 34 17.45 -20.73 -32.08
CA THR A 34 17.07 -21.71 -33.10
C THR A 34 16.12 -22.79 -32.58
N ILE A 35 14.98 -22.94 -33.25
CA ILE A 35 14.00 -24.03 -33.05
C ILE A 35 14.41 -25.25 -33.91
N LEU A 36 14.41 -26.46 -33.33
CA LEU A 36 14.75 -27.68 -34.06
C LEU A 36 13.65 -28.07 -35.09
N PRO A 37 13.98 -28.88 -36.11
CA PRO A 37 12.99 -29.41 -37.05
C PRO A 37 11.89 -30.21 -36.34
N LEU A 38 10.64 -30.07 -36.80
CA LEU A 38 9.47 -30.74 -36.21
C LEU A 38 9.67 -32.25 -36.02
N ASN A 39 10.24 -32.94 -37.01
CA ASN A 39 10.46 -34.39 -36.94
C ASN A 39 11.42 -34.79 -35.81
N GLU A 40 12.41 -33.95 -35.51
CA GLU A 40 13.35 -34.20 -34.41
C GLU A 40 12.67 -33.98 -33.05
N ILE A 41 11.92 -32.89 -32.89
CA ILE A 41 11.20 -32.60 -31.64
C ILE A 41 10.11 -33.66 -31.39
N LYS A 42 9.41 -34.08 -32.44
CA LYS A 42 8.41 -35.15 -32.37
C LYS A 42 9.03 -36.48 -31.94
N GLY A 43 10.17 -36.87 -32.52
CA GLY A 43 10.89 -38.08 -32.11
C GLY A 43 11.35 -38.03 -30.65
N LEU A 44 11.79 -36.87 -30.15
CA LEU A 44 12.14 -36.69 -28.73
C LEU A 44 10.91 -36.79 -27.82
N ALA A 45 9.79 -36.18 -28.22
CA ALA A 45 8.54 -36.24 -27.48
C ALA A 45 7.97 -37.66 -27.41
N GLU A 46 7.97 -38.40 -28.52
CA GLU A 46 7.52 -39.80 -28.58
C GLU A 46 8.34 -40.70 -27.66
N CYS A 47 9.67 -40.58 -27.69
CA CYS A 47 10.55 -41.32 -26.79
C CYS A 47 10.26 -41.00 -25.32
N ALA A 48 10.11 -39.72 -24.96
CA ALA A 48 9.85 -39.30 -23.60
C ALA A 48 8.44 -39.70 -23.10
N VAL A 49 7.42 -39.65 -23.97
CA VAL A 49 6.06 -40.12 -23.65
C VAL A 49 6.11 -41.60 -23.32
N ASN A 50 6.69 -42.42 -24.20
CA ASN A 50 6.78 -43.86 -23.99
C ASN A 50 7.54 -44.22 -22.71
N ALA A 51 8.63 -43.51 -22.40
CA ALA A 51 9.41 -43.73 -21.18
C ALA A 51 8.72 -43.25 -19.89
N SER A 52 7.77 -42.32 -19.98
CA SER A 52 7.11 -41.72 -18.81
C SER A 52 5.78 -42.37 -18.47
N LEU A 53 5.05 -42.94 -19.43
CA LEU A 53 3.70 -43.47 -19.23
C LEU A 53 3.63 -44.56 -18.16
N GLU A 54 4.64 -45.42 -18.05
CA GLU A 54 4.68 -46.47 -17.02
C GLU A 54 4.97 -45.93 -15.61
N LYS A 55 5.58 -44.74 -15.52
CA LYS A 55 5.99 -44.10 -14.26
C LYS A 55 4.92 -43.17 -13.67
N ILE A 56 3.87 -42.85 -14.44
CA ILE A 56 2.80 -41.93 -14.03
C ILE A 56 1.59 -42.71 -13.50
N SER A 57 1.32 -42.57 -12.20
CA SER A 57 0.13 -43.12 -11.54
C SER A 57 -1.10 -42.20 -11.62
N ASP A 58 -0.89 -40.89 -11.73
CA ASP A 58 -1.97 -39.89 -11.80
C ASP A 58 -2.68 -39.90 -13.17
N PHE A 59 -4.00 -40.06 -13.16
CA PHE A 59 -4.79 -40.22 -14.38
C PHE A 59 -4.83 -38.94 -15.24
N GLU A 60 -4.97 -37.77 -14.62
CA GLU A 60 -5.06 -36.49 -15.31
C GLU A 60 -3.74 -36.15 -16.02
N ARG A 61 -2.62 -36.29 -15.30
CA ARG A 61 -1.27 -36.14 -15.84
C ARG A 61 -1.00 -37.13 -16.98
N ARG A 62 -1.40 -38.40 -16.81
CA ARG A 62 -1.24 -39.43 -17.84
C ARG A 62 -1.98 -39.05 -19.12
N MET A 63 -3.21 -38.55 -19.01
CA MET A 63 -3.99 -38.05 -20.15
C MET A 63 -3.31 -36.86 -20.83
N LYS A 64 -2.78 -35.91 -20.05
CA LYS A 64 -2.06 -34.75 -20.61
C LYS A 64 -0.79 -35.13 -21.35
N VAL A 65 -0.03 -36.09 -20.85
CA VAL A 65 1.18 -36.60 -21.53
C VAL A 65 0.83 -37.27 -22.86
N LEU A 66 -0.29 -38.00 -22.94
CA LEU A 66 -0.78 -38.57 -24.21
C LEU A 66 -1.23 -37.49 -25.20
N GLU A 67 -1.87 -36.43 -24.71
CA GLU A 67 -2.38 -35.33 -25.52
C GLU A 67 -1.25 -34.55 -26.23
N VAL A 68 -0.03 -34.51 -25.67
CA VAL A 68 1.14 -33.83 -26.24
C VAL A 68 1.38 -34.18 -27.71
N LEU A 69 1.18 -35.45 -28.10
CA LEU A 69 1.45 -35.92 -29.45
C LEU A 69 0.32 -35.57 -30.45
N THR A 70 -0.88 -35.24 -29.95
CA THR A 70 -2.07 -35.01 -30.78
C THR A 70 -2.11 -33.62 -31.43
N GLN A 71 -1.37 -32.65 -30.89
CA GLN A 71 -1.42 -31.23 -31.34
C GLN A 71 -0.07 -30.70 -31.86
N THR A 72 0.87 -31.59 -32.18
CA THR A 72 2.27 -31.25 -32.48
C THR A 72 2.44 -30.30 -33.66
N GLU A 73 1.77 -30.56 -34.79
CA GLU A 73 1.90 -29.75 -36.01
C GLU A 73 1.35 -28.32 -35.86
N VAL A 74 0.18 -28.18 -35.23
CA VAL A 74 -0.48 -26.89 -35.04
C VAL A 74 0.33 -26.01 -34.08
N ILE A 75 0.78 -26.59 -32.97
CA ILE A 75 1.58 -25.88 -31.97
C ILE A 75 2.94 -25.46 -32.56
N TYR A 76 3.59 -26.35 -33.32
CA TYR A 76 4.88 -26.03 -33.95
C TYR A 76 4.76 -24.83 -34.91
N LYS A 77 3.74 -24.82 -35.78
CA LYS A 77 3.50 -23.70 -36.70
C LYS A 77 3.27 -22.38 -35.97
N ASN A 78 2.49 -22.40 -34.88
CA ASN A 78 2.21 -21.20 -34.09
C ASN A 78 3.47 -20.64 -33.41
N ILE A 79 4.31 -21.49 -32.83
CA ILE A 79 5.54 -21.07 -32.15
C ILE A 79 6.58 -20.55 -33.15
N VAL A 80 6.74 -21.21 -34.31
CA VAL A 80 7.61 -20.71 -35.38
C VAL A 80 7.12 -19.35 -35.89
N GLY A 81 5.81 -19.18 -36.08
CA GLY A 81 5.23 -17.90 -36.46
C GLY A 81 5.48 -16.78 -35.44
N LEU A 82 5.39 -17.09 -34.15
CA LEU A 82 5.70 -16.15 -33.06
C LEU A 82 7.18 -15.77 -33.00
N ASP A 83 8.07 -16.70 -33.33
CA ASP A 83 9.51 -16.46 -33.36
C ASP A 83 9.91 -15.51 -34.51
N VAL A 84 9.27 -15.66 -35.68
CA VAL A 84 9.46 -14.77 -36.84
C VAL A 84 9.10 -13.32 -36.52
N VAL A 85 8.08 -13.08 -35.69
CA VAL A 85 7.66 -11.73 -35.30
C VAL A 85 8.39 -11.19 -34.06
N LYS A 86 9.48 -11.85 -33.63
CA LYS A 86 10.23 -11.52 -32.41
C LYS A 86 9.39 -11.46 -31.13
N GLY A 87 8.20 -12.08 -31.12
CA GLY A 87 7.32 -12.11 -29.95
C GLY A 87 7.92 -12.86 -28.75
N LEU A 88 9.00 -13.61 -28.98
CA LEU A 88 9.74 -14.39 -27.98
C LEU A 88 11.13 -13.80 -27.65
N SER A 89 11.53 -12.70 -28.29
CA SER A 89 12.85 -12.08 -28.09
C SER A 89 12.79 -11.06 -26.95
N THR A 90 13.05 -11.48 -25.71
CA THR A 90 13.44 -10.55 -24.64
C THR A 90 14.94 -10.31 -24.73
N GLU A 91 15.38 -9.53 -25.71
CA GLU A 91 16.65 -8.81 -25.53
C GLU A 91 16.34 -7.64 -24.60
N GLN A 92 16.70 -7.80 -23.33
CA GLN A 92 16.85 -6.65 -22.44
C GLN A 92 17.82 -5.68 -23.12
N GLU A 93 17.33 -4.52 -23.54
CA GLU A 93 18.19 -3.39 -23.86
C GLU A 93 19.09 -3.16 -22.64
N VAL A 94 20.38 -3.43 -22.80
CA VAL A 94 21.41 -2.91 -21.90
C VAL A 94 21.41 -1.42 -22.14
N THR A 95 20.65 -0.67 -21.35
CA THR A 95 20.70 0.80 -21.34
C THR A 95 22.16 1.20 -21.06
N PRO A 96 22.82 1.95 -21.96
CA PRO A 96 24.16 2.45 -21.68
C PRO A 96 24.10 3.38 -20.45
N ASP A 97 25.10 3.30 -19.58
CA ASP A 97 25.26 4.23 -18.45
C ASP A 97 25.68 5.62 -18.99
N HIS A 98 24.69 6.39 -19.44
CA HIS A 98 24.87 7.74 -19.98
C HIS A 98 25.15 8.81 -18.90
N SER A 99 25.30 8.40 -17.64
CA SER A 99 25.47 9.34 -16.53
C SER A 99 26.69 10.23 -16.72
N ARG A 100 27.77 9.71 -17.33
CA ARG A 100 29.00 10.49 -17.54
C ARG A 100 28.84 11.59 -18.58
N GLU A 101 28.27 11.27 -19.74
CA GLU A 101 28.03 12.26 -20.79
C GLU A 101 27.02 13.33 -20.35
N GLU A 102 26.01 12.94 -19.55
CA GLU A 102 25.03 13.84 -18.97
C GLU A 102 25.67 14.80 -17.95
N ILE A 103 26.50 14.28 -17.03
CA ILE A 103 27.25 15.11 -16.07
C ILE A 103 28.13 16.13 -16.81
N ASP A 104 28.89 15.70 -17.82
CA ASP A 104 29.76 16.61 -18.58
C ASP A 104 28.95 17.66 -19.38
N ARG A 105 27.74 17.30 -19.85
CA ARG A 105 26.82 18.25 -20.50
C ARG A 105 26.28 19.27 -19.49
N ASN A 106 25.88 18.81 -18.32
CA ASN A 106 25.35 19.64 -17.24
C ASN A 106 26.41 20.64 -16.73
N LEU A 107 27.64 20.19 -16.49
CA LEU A 107 28.74 21.04 -16.05
C LEU A 107 29.07 22.14 -17.07
N ARG A 108 29.14 21.80 -18.37
CA ARG A 108 29.33 22.80 -19.43
C ARG A 108 28.21 23.84 -19.45
N THR A 109 26.98 23.39 -19.29
CA THR A 109 25.80 24.27 -19.26
C THR A 109 25.82 25.19 -18.04
N LEU A 110 26.13 24.65 -16.86
CA LEU A 110 26.26 25.42 -15.63
C LEU A 110 27.38 26.47 -15.74
N GLN A 111 28.55 26.07 -16.25
CA GLN A 111 29.69 26.96 -16.48
C GLN A 111 29.36 28.09 -17.46
N SER A 112 28.59 27.80 -18.50
CA SER A 112 28.10 28.80 -19.46
C SER A 112 27.14 29.79 -18.81
N LYS A 113 26.17 29.32 -18.00
CA LYS A 113 25.22 30.18 -17.27
C LYS A 113 25.92 31.09 -16.25
N LEU A 114 26.89 30.55 -15.50
CA LEU A 114 27.72 31.35 -14.59
C LEU A 114 28.59 32.38 -15.32
N GLY A 115 28.86 32.18 -16.62
CA GLY A 115 29.61 33.11 -17.45
C GLY A 115 28.79 34.29 -18.00
N ALA A 116 27.46 34.30 -17.80
CA ALA A 116 26.57 35.31 -18.35
C ALA A 116 25.57 35.81 -17.28
N PRO A 117 26.05 36.49 -16.21
CA PRO A 117 25.16 37.10 -15.22
C PRO A 117 24.25 38.16 -15.86
N ILE A 118 22.98 38.18 -15.47
CA ILE A 118 21.98 39.12 -16.00
C ILE A 118 22.01 40.46 -15.25
N ALA A 119 22.30 40.44 -13.94
CA ALA A 119 22.39 41.61 -13.09
C ALA A 119 23.83 41.90 -12.68
N ASP A 120 24.22 43.18 -12.66
CA ASP A 120 25.57 43.61 -12.28
C ASP A 120 25.92 43.21 -10.83
N THR A 121 24.91 43.11 -9.96
CA THR A 121 25.03 42.67 -8.57
C THR A 121 25.51 41.22 -8.45
N ASP A 122 25.23 40.38 -9.46
CA ASP A 122 25.53 38.95 -9.43
C ASP A 122 26.92 38.63 -10.01
N ILE A 123 27.54 39.57 -10.72
CA ILE A 123 28.83 39.38 -11.41
C ILE A 123 29.89 38.83 -10.44
N SER A 124 30.01 39.42 -9.26
CA SER A 124 31.01 39.00 -8.27
C SER A 124 30.78 37.57 -7.78
N LEU A 125 29.53 37.22 -7.48
CA LEU A 125 29.16 35.88 -7.02
C LEU A 125 29.39 34.84 -8.13
N TYR A 126 28.92 35.13 -9.35
CA TYR A 126 28.98 34.22 -10.49
C TYR A 126 30.41 33.92 -10.92
N ASN A 127 31.29 34.93 -10.90
CA ASN A 127 32.71 34.75 -11.20
C ASN A 127 33.40 33.80 -10.21
N THR A 128 33.10 33.92 -8.92
CA THR A 128 33.70 33.03 -7.90
C THR A 128 33.11 31.64 -7.97
N LEU A 129 31.78 31.49 -8.15
CA LEU A 129 31.17 30.18 -8.38
C LEU A 129 31.74 29.48 -9.61
N LYS A 130 31.97 30.20 -10.71
CA LYS A 130 32.61 29.67 -11.92
C LYS A 130 34.04 29.22 -11.67
N THR A 131 34.78 29.99 -10.88
CA THR A 131 36.16 29.65 -10.49
C THR A 131 36.18 28.36 -9.66
N ASN A 132 35.30 28.27 -8.67
CA ASN A 132 35.17 27.10 -7.82
C ASN A 132 34.73 25.88 -8.63
N LEU A 133 33.82 26.04 -9.61
CA LEU A 133 33.39 24.95 -10.49
C LEU A 133 34.52 24.42 -11.36
N ASN A 134 35.43 25.28 -11.81
CA ASN A 134 36.60 24.85 -12.57
C ASN A 134 37.63 24.11 -11.71
N SER A 135 37.59 24.29 -10.39
CA SER A 135 38.51 23.63 -9.44
C SER A 135 38.05 22.23 -9.02
N ILE A 136 36.81 21.84 -9.34
CA ILE A 136 36.29 20.51 -9.06
C ILE A 136 36.88 19.50 -10.05
N ASP A 137 37.38 18.37 -9.54
CA ASP A 137 37.72 17.23 -10.38
C ASP A 137 36.44 16.63 -10.96
N ARG A 138 36.24 16.82 -12.26
CA ARG A 138 35.07 16.32 -12.95
C ARG A 138 34.98 14.80 -12.86
N SER A 139 36.11 14.09 -12.78
CA SER A 139 36.14 12.62 -12.77
C SER A 139 35.61 12.02 -11.47
N GLU A 140 35.61 12.79 -10.38
CA GLU A 140 35.11 12.37 -9.07
C GLU A 140 33.60 12.63 -8.90
N LEU A 141 32.98 13.41 -9.79
CA LEU A 141 31.55 13.71 -9.73
C LEU A 141 30.68 12.53 -10.18
N THR A 142 29.62 12.30 -9.41
CA THR A 142 28.59 11.29 -9.62
C THR A 142 27.20 11.93 -9.71
N TRP A 143 26.17 11.17 -10.09
CA TRP A 143 24.79 11.66 -10.13
C TRP A 143 24.26 12.16 -8.78
N ARG A 144 24.93 11.84 -7.66
CA ARG A 144 24.57 12.28 -6.31
C ARG A 144 25.02 13.71 -6.02
N ASP A 145 26.00 14.22 -6.77
CA ASP A 145 26.57 15.54 -6.55
C ASP A 145 25.66 16.61 -7.18
N PRO A 146 25.32 17.70 -6.45
CA PRO A 146 24.43 18.75 -6.96
C PRO A 146 24.92 19.34 -8.30
N GLU A 147 26.22 19.59 -8.42
CA GLU A 147 26.87 20.22 -9.57
C GLU A 147 26.72 19.40 -10.84
N ALA A 148 26.78 18.07 -10.70
CA ALA A 148 26.53 17.11 -11.76
C ALA A 148 25.10 17.22 -12.34
N ASN A 149 24.18 17.83 -11.58
CA ASN A 149 22.77 18.04 -11.94
C ASN A 149 22.44 19.53 -12.20
N MET A 150 23.46 20.40 -12.37
CA MET A 150 23.31 21.86 -12.51
C MET A 150 22.74 22.58 -11.27
N ILE A 151 22.83 21.97 -10.10
CA ILE A 151 22.36 22.54 -8.83
C ILE A 151 23.57 23.08 -8.05
N ILE A 152 23.43 24.27 -7.46
CA ILE A 152 24.41 24.83 -6.52
C ILE A 152 23.76 24.82 -5.14
N ALA A 153 24.17 23.87 -4.29
CA ALA A 153 23.66 23.74 -2.93
C ALA A 153 24.43 24.64 -1.96
N ASP A 154 23.77 25.16 -0.91
CA ASP A 154 24.40 26.08 0.05
C ASP A 154 25.46 25.41 0.94
N ASP A 155 25.44 24.09 1.04
CA ASP A 155 26.42 23.25 1.73
C ASP A 155 27.47 22.61 0.79
N SER A 156 27.42 22.91 -0.51
CA SER A 156 28.36 22.39 -1.51
C SER A 156 29.78 22.96 -1.36
N ALA A 157 30.76 22.27 -1.92
CA ALA A 157 32.14 22.76 -1.98
C ALA A 157 32.25 24.08 -2.78
N LEU A 158 31.37 24.29 -3.76
CA LEU A 158 31.31 25.53 -4.53
C LEU A 158 30.99 26.76 -3.67
N VAL A 159 30.11 26.59 -2.68
CA VAL A 159 29.58 27.69 -1.88
C VAL A 159 30.41 27.91 -0.61
N LYS A 160 30.94 26.85 0.01
CA LYS A 160 31.79 26.94 1.22
C LYS A 160 33.01 27.84 1.06
N ASN A 161 33.53 27.96 -0.17
CA ASN A 161 34.70 28.78 -0.49
C ASN A 161 34.36 30.22 -0.91
N LEU A 162 33.09 30.64 -0.84
CA LEU A 162 32.69 32.03 -1.12
C LEU A 162 33.15 32.99 -0.03
N GLY A 163 33.54 34.21 -0.42
CA GLY A 163 33.78 35.28 0.53
C GLY A 163 32.48 35.75 1.21
N GLN A 164 32.59 36.39 2.39
CA GLN A 164 31.43 36.80 3.20
C GLN A 164 30.37 37.60 2.44
N ARG A 165 30.77 38.54 1.57
CA ARG A 165 29.84 39.34 0.76
C ARG A 165 29.11 38.50 -0.29
N GLN A 166 29.82 37.58 -0.96
CA GLN A 166 29.23 36.69 -1.96
C GLN A 166 28.29 35.68 -1.30
N MET A 167 28.66 35.19 -0.12
CA MET A 167 27.80 34.34 0.70
C MET A 167 26.50 35.06 1.08
N GLN A 168 26.56 36.34 1.45
CA GLN A 168 25.36 37.14 1.74
C GLN A 168 24.44 37.25 0.53
N VAL A 169 24.98 37.59 -0.66
CA VAL A 169 24.21 37.66 -1.91
C VAL A 169 23.63 36.29 -2.27
N PHE A 170 24.40 35.20 -2.12
CA PHE A 170 23.94 33.85 -2.40
C PHE A 170 22.79 33.41 -1.48
N LEU A 171 22.82 33.79 -0.19
CA LEU A 171 21.79 33.43 0.79
C LEU A 171 20.61 34.43 0.85
N GLU A 172 20.70 35.61 0.23
CA GLU A 172 19.65 36.63 0.27
C GLU A 172 18.26 36.11 -0.18
N PRO A 173 18.11 35.32 -1.27
CA PRO A 173 16.83 34.72 -1.62
C PRO A 173 16.29 33.80 -0.52
N ARG A 174 17.15 33.04 0.15
CA ARG A 174 16.77 32.18 1.27
C ARG A 174 16.32 33.00 2.48
N GLU A 175 17.04 34.07 2.81
CA GLU A 175 16.68 34.94 3.95
C GLU A 175 15.40 35.73 3.67
N SER A 176 15.15 36.19 2.45
CA SER A 176 13.92 36.90 2.07
C SER A 176 12.67 36.00 2.04
N MET A 177 12.83 34.69 1.82
CA MET A 177 11.73 33.71 1.96
C MET A 177 11.38 33.41 3.43
N LYS A 178 12.27 33.70 4.38
CA LYS A 178 12.00 33.49 5.82
C LYS A 178 11.17 34.65 6.37
N CYS A 179 10.02 34.32 6.94
CA CYS A 179 9.20 35.26 7.69
C CYS A 179 9.60 35.25 9.17
N VAL A 180 9.76 36.42 9.78
CA VAL A 180 9.87 36.53 11.24
C VAL A 180 8.52 36.13 11.83
N LEU A 181 8.53 35.17 12.76
CA LEU A 181 7.31 34.70 13.41
C LEU A 181 6.69 35.85 14.24
N PRO A 182 5.44 36.24 13.99
CA PRO A 182 4.81 37.29 14.78
C PRO A 182 4.71 36.91 16.26
N THR A 183 4.93 37.87 17.16
CA THR A 183 4.93 37.65 18.61
C THR A 183 3.62 37.02 19.12
N PHE A 184 2.48 37.39 18.54
CA PHE A 184 1.19 36.82 18.92
C PHE A 184 1.09 35.32 18.57
N ILE A 185 1.75 34.83 17.51
CA ILE A 185 1.82 33.39 17.21
C ILE A 185 2.69 32.69 18.24
N THR A 186 3.85 33.27 18.57
CA THR A 186 4.72 32.76 19.64
C THR A 186 3.96 32.63 20.96
N SER A 187 3.16 33.64 21.32
CA SER A 187 2.30 33.60 22.51
C SER A 187 1.29 32.44 22.45
N ARG A 188 0.65 32.20 21.29
CA ARG A 188 -0.26 31.04 21.11
C ARG A 188 0.45 29.70 21.23
N CYS A 189 1.67 29.58 20.72
CA CYS A 189 2.47 28.36 20.88
C CYS A 189 2.82 28.09 22.35
N VAL A 190 3.23 29.12 23.09
CA VAL A 190 3.51 29.01 24.53
C VAL A 190 2.25 28.68 25.32
N GLU A 191 1.13 29.32 25.00
CA GLU A 191 -0.19 29.02 25.57
C GLU A 191 -0.57 27.55 25.32
N PHE A 192 -0.42 27.06 24.09
CA PHE A 192 -0.67 25.66 23.75
C PHE A 192 0.20 24.71 24.59
N LEU A 193 1.50 24.96 24.70
CA LEU A 193 2.42 24.11 25.47
C LEU A 193 2.08 24.11 26.97
N ASN A 194 1.77 25.28 27.53
CA ASN A 194 1.41 25.41 28.95
C ASN A 194 0.07 24.76 29.26
N ASN A 195 -0.88 24.80 28.33
CA ASN A 195 -2.20 24.20 28.45
C ASN A 195 -2.23 22.74 28.01
N PHE A 196 -1.10 22.17 27.54
CA PHE A 196 -1.02 20.78 27.11
C PHE A 196 -1.00 19.86 28.33
N ASN A 197 -2.16 19.67 28.95
CA ASN A 197 -2.36 18.66 29.97
C ASN A 197 -2.30 17.28 29.30
N ARG A 198 -1.17 16.57 29.49
CA ARG A 198 -1.19 15.12 29.36
C ARG A 198 -2.00 14.58 30.52
N VAL A 199 -3.10 13.91 30.20
CA VAL A 199 -3.97 13.12 31.08
C VAL A 199 -5.12 13.92 31.69
N ASP A 200 -6.24 13.99 30.95
CA ASP A 200 -7.44 13.41 31.56
C ASP A 200 -7.34 11.91 31.31
N VAL A 201 -7.35 11.11 32.38
CA VAL A 201 -7.70 9.70 32.24
C VAL A 201 -9.09 9.75 31.63
N PRO A 202 -9.29 9.33 30.36
CA PRO A 202 -10.60 9.40 29.77
C PRO A 202 -11.55 8.68 30.72
N ASN A 203 -12.67 9.31 31.09
CA ASN A 203 -13.72 8.61 31.82
C ASN A 203 -14.15 7.46 30.92
N VAL A 204 -13.56 6.28 31.15
CA VAL A 204 -13.80 5.11 30.34
C VAL A 204 -15.28 4.82 30.49
N LEU A 205 -16.03 5.01 29.41
CA LEU A 205 -17.42 4.59 29.33
C LEU A 205 -17.42 3.07 29.44
N ARG A 206 -17.72 2.57 30.63
CA ARG A 206 -17.76 1.14 30.96
C ARG A 206 -19.16 0.59 30.75
N ASN A 207 -19.24 -0.71 30.51
CA ASN A 207 -20.47 -1.49 30.41
C ASN A 207 -21.46 -0.99 29.35
N ILE A 208 -20.96 -0.32 28.30
CA ILE A 208 -21.77 0.10 27.17
C ILE A 208 -21.82 -1.01 26.10
N VAL A 209 -22.96 -1.08 25.42
CA VAL A 209 -23.28 -2.08 24.39
C VAL A 209 -23.95 -1.40 23.21
N HIS A 210 -23.95 -2.07 22.05
CA HIS A 210 -24.76 -1.66 20.92
C HIS A 210 -26.24 -1.93 21.22
N ASN A 211 -27.02 -0.85 21.32
CA ASN A 211 -28.44 -0.86 21.66
C ASN A 211 -29.25 0.16 20.84
N ASN A 212 -28.72 0.59 19.69
CA ASN A 212 -29.30 1.64 18.83
C ASN A 212 -29.39 3.05 19.45
N GLU A 213 -28.65 3.33 20.52
CA GLU A 213 -28.54 4.67 21.11
C GLU A 213 -27.15 5.29 20.88
N TRP A 214 -27.12 6.62 20.82
CA TRP A 214 -25.89 7.41 20.80
C TRP A 214 -25.20 7.36 22.17
N LYS A 215 -23.89 7.08 22.18
CA LYS A 215 -23.09 6.99 23.43
C LYS A 215 -22.54 8.32 23.90
N GLU A 216 -22.77 9.38 23.13
CA GLU A 216 -22.37 10.74 23.45
C GLU A 216 -23.58 11.65 23.47
N GLU A 217 -23.49 12.69 24.31
CA GLU A 217 -24.51 13.73 24.42
C GLU A 217 -24.57 14.63 23.18
N ARG A 218 -25.68 15.36 23.06
CA ARG A 218 -25.97 16.24 21.91
C ARG A 218 -24.86 17.25 21.61
N SER A 219 -24.28 17.88 22.63
CA SER A 219 -23.17 18.84 22.52
C SER A 219 -21.96 18.20 21.82
N LYS A 220 -21.53 17.01 22.25
CA LYS A 220 -20.43 16.27 21.65
C LYS A 220 -20.72 15.83 20.21
N LEU A 221 -21.94 15.37 19.93
CA LEU A 221 -22.34 15.03 18.56
C LEU A 221 -22.30 16.26 17.63
N ILE A 222 -22.76 17.43 18.10
CA ILE A 222 -22.68 18.70 17.35
C ILE A 222 -21.23 19.12 17.14
N GLU A 223 -20.39 19.05 18.18
CA GLU A 223 -18.96 19.38 18.11
C GLU A 223 -18.27 18.53 17.02
N ARG A 224 -18.50 17.21 17.04
CA ARG A 224 -17.91 16.29 16.06
C ARG A 224 -18.47 16.50 14.66
N THR A 225 -19.76 16.79 14.53
CA THR A 225 -20.38 17.14 13.25
C THR A 225 -19.71 18.38 12.65
N ASN A 226 -19.53 19.45 13.42
CA ASN A 226 -18.86 20.67 12.95
C ASN A 226 -17.42 20.40 12.51
N ARG A 227 -16.68 19.54 13.24
CA ARG A 227 -15.32 19.14 12.86
C ARG A 227 -15.28 18.43 11.51
N ILE A 228 -16.20 17.51 11.28
CA ILE A 228 -16.32 16.79 9.99
C ILE A 228 -16.71 17.77 8.87
N LEU A 229 -17.64 18.70 9.13
CA LEU A 229 -18.05 19.71 8.15
C LEU A 229 -16.88 20.65 7.77
N CYS A 230 -16.04 21.06 8.72
CA CYS A 230 -14.82 21.83 8.40
C CYS A 230 -13.85 21.06 7.49
N VAL A 231 -13.71 19.75 7.70
CA VAL A 231 -12.90 18.91 6.78
C VAL A 231 -13.56 18.86 5.40
N LEU A 232 -14.88 18.71 5.34
CA LEU A 232 -15.61 18.68 4.08
C LEU A 232 -15.51 20.00 3.32
N GLU A 233 -15.53 21.14 4.01
CA GLU A 233 -15.26 22.45 3.43
C GLU A 233 -13.86 22.50 2.81
N GLY A 234 -12.83 21.99 3.51
CA GLY A 234 -11.48 21.86 2.96
C GLY A 234 -11.44 20.98 1.71
N ILE A 235 -12.19 19.87 1.68
CA ILE A 235 -12.32 18.99 0.52
C ILE A 235 -12.95 19.73 -0.66
N TRP A 236 -14.00 20.52 -0.44
CA TRP A 236 -14.68 21.28 -1.50
C TRP A 236 -13.81 22.40 -2.06
N ASN A 237 -12.90 22.94 -1.25
CA ASN A 237 -11.94 23.96 -1.67
C ASN A 237 -10.67 23.37 -2.30
N ASN A 238 -10.52 22.04 -2.35
CA ASN A 238 -9.36 21.40 -2.97
C ASN A 238 -9.53 21.33 -4.50
N PRO A 239 -8.64 22.00 -5.28
CA PRO A 239 -8.71 22.00 -6.75
C PRO A 239 -8.61 20.59 -7.36
N ALA A 240 -7.94 19.66 -6.68
CA ALA A 240 -7.80 18.26 -7.13
C ALA A 240 -9.13 17.50 -7.18
N PHE A 241 -10.18 17.99 -6.51
CA PHE A 241 -11.47 17.32 -6.46
C PHE A 241 -12.65 18.15 -6.98
N THR A 242 -12.39 19.30 -7.61
CA THR A 242 -13.44 20.25 -7.99
C THR A 242 -14.34 19.72 -9.13
N THR A 243 -13.75 19.19 -10.20
CA THR A 243 -14.49 18.66 -11.37
C THR A 243 -14.39 17.14 -11.46
N SER A 244 -15.35 16.50 -12.12
CA SER A 244 -15.33 15.04 -12.34
C SER A 244 -14.11 14.58 -13.13
N GLU A 245 -13.64 15.40 -14.08
CA GLU A 245 -12.46 15.12 -14.90
C GLU A 245 -11.19 15.09 -14.06
N ILE A 246 -10.94 16.12 -13.24
CA ILE A 246 -9.77 16.18 -12.37
C ILE A 246 -9.83 15.09 -11.30
N ARG A 247 -11.03 14.82 -10.74
CA ARG A 247 -11.22 13.71 -9.79
C ARG A 247 -10.83 12.36 -10.38
N GLY A 248 -11.14 12.13 -11.66
CA GLY A 248 -10.85 10.88 -12.34
C GLY A 248 -9.37 10.60 -12.56
N THR A 249 -8.52 11.64 -12.53
CA THR A 249 -7.05 11.49 -12.69
C THR A 249 -6.33 11.27 -11.37
N GLN A 250 -7.00 11.46 -10.23
CA GLN A 250 -6.36 11.33 -8.92
C GLN A 250 -5.97 9.88 -8.61
N SER A 251 -4.80 9.74 -7.99
CA SER A 251 -4.32 8.44 -7.52
C SER A 251 -5.14 7.95 -6.32
N GLU A 252 -5.10 6.64 -6.08
CA GLU A 252 -5.70 6.02 -4.89
C GLU A 252 -5.09 6.61 -3.60
N GLY A 253 -3.76 6.79 -3.59
CA GLY A 253 -3.04 7.42 -2.49
C GLY A 253 -3.54 8.84 -2.18
N THR A 254 -3.65 9.70 -3.19
CA THR A 254 -4.16 11.07 -3.04
C THR A 254 -5.58 11.07 -2.51
N TYR A 255 -6.44 10.18 -3.01
CA TYR A 255 -7.81 10.08 -2.55
C TYR A 255 -7.89 9.67 -1.06
N VAL A 256 -7.07 8.70 -0.66
CA VAL A 256 -6.95 8.27 0.73
C VAL A 256 -6.41 9.39 1.63
N THR A 257 -5.34 10.08 1.22
CA THR A 257 -4.68 11.11 2.06
C THR A 257 -5.49 12.37 2.23
N ASP A 258 -6.21 12.79 1.18
CA ASP A 258 -6.84 14.12 1.14
C ASP A 258 -8.32 14.06 1.52
N ILE A 259 -8.95 12.88 1.40
CA ILE A 259 -10.39 12.70 1.65
C ILE A 259 -10.63 11.72 2.79
N ILE A 260 -10.20 10.48 2.64
CA ILE A 260 -10.61 9.39 3.54
C ILE A 260 -9.97 9.55 4.92
N VAL A 261 -8.65 9.73 4.99
CA VAL A 261 -7.94 9.91 6.26
C VAL A 261 -8.42 11.15 7.03
N PRO A 262 -8.60 12.34 6.41
CA PRO A 262 -9.15 13.51 7.09
C PRO A 262 -10.55 13.30 7.66
N LEU A 263 -11.46 12.66 6.90
CA LEU A 263 -12.81 12.34 7.39
C LEU A 263 -12.78 11.37 8.59
N LEU A 264 -11.95 10.34 8.51
CA LEU A 264 -11.77 9.39 9.62
C LEU A 264 -11.15 10.06 10.84
N ARG A 265 -10.14 10.94 10.67
CA ARG A 265 -9.54 11.71 11.76
C ARG A 265 -10.58 12.59 12.45
N ALA A 266 -11.33 13.38 11.70
CA ALA A 266 -12.36 14.25 12.26
C ALA A 266 -13.45 13.47 13.02
N SER A 267 -13.79 12.27 12.52
CA SER A 267 -14.78 11.39 13.15
C SER A 267 -14.27 10.71 14.43
N LEU A 268 -12.99 10.33 14.48
CA LEU A 268 -12.41 9.48 15.53
C LEU A 268 -11.50 10.24 16.51
N GLU A 269 -11.34 11.54 16.35
CA GLU A 269 -10.63 12.43 17.29
C GLU A 269 -11.39 12.52 18.62
N ASP A 270 -10.67 12.67 19.75
CA ASP A 270 -11.27 12.87 21.08
C ASP A 270 -12.29 11.80 21.47
N LEU A 271 -11.94 10.51 21.34
CA LEU A 271 -12.80 9.40 21.78
C LEU A 271 -12.74 9.22 23.31
N PRO A 272 -13.88 8.97 23.98
CA PRO A 272 -13.97 8.86 25.44
C PRO A 272 -13.24 7.64 26.03
N ASN A 273 -12.89 6.62 25.24
CA ASN A 273 -12.23 5.40 25.70
C ASN A 273 -10.75 5.32 25.32
N GLY A 274 -10.12 6.47 25.11
CA GLY A 274 -8.71 6.59 24.77
C GLY A 274 -8.45 6.83 23.30
N SER A 275 -7.21 7.18 22.98
CA SER A 275 -6.83 7.61 21.64
C SER A 275 -6.74 6.44 20.66
N ILE A 276 -7.26 6.70 19.47
CA ILE A 276 -7.06 5.91 18.27
C ILE A 276 -6.04 6.64 17.38
N PHE A 277 -5.24 5.88 16.64
CA PHE A 277 -4.41 6.44 15.59
C PHE A 277 -4.65 5.69 14.28
N LEU A 278 -4.50 6.43 13.17
CA LEU A 278 -4.62 5.91 11.83
C LEU A 278 -3.22 5.65 11.27
N SER A 279 -3.02 4.47 10.71
CA SER A 279 -1.86 4.17 9.87
C SER A 279 -2.28 4.05 8.43
N THR A 280 -1.44 4.54 7.52
CA THR A 280 -1.65 4.40 6.07
C THR A 280 -0.87 3.21 5.49
N ALA A 281 -1.07 2.96 4.19
CA ALA A 281 -0.69 1.79 3.39
C ALA A 281 0.74 1.22 3.54
N GLU A 282 1.67 1.93 4.18
CA GLU A 282 3.03 1.43 4.36
C GLU A 282 3.22 0.47 5.54
N ARG A 283 2.28 0.44 6.49
CA ARG A 283 2.37 -0.44 7.65
C ARG A 283 1.74 -1.80 7.37
N GLN A 284 2.46 -2.86 7.72
CA GLN A 284 1.91 -4.22 7.71
C GLN A 284 0.98 -4.45 8.90
N SER A 285 -0.18 -5.09 8.63
CA SER A 285 -1.08 -5.58 9.67
C SER A 285 -0.39 -6.68 10.50
N MET A 286 -0.39 -6.48 11.81
CA MET A 286 0.07 -7.45 12.80
C MET A 286 -0.86 -8.65 12.88
N ALA A 287 -2.17 -8.45 12.72
CA ALA A 287 -3.15 -9.54 12.77
C ALA A 287 -2.93 -10.55 11.63
N SER A 288 -2.80 -10.04 10.40
CA SER A 288 -2.54 -10.87 9.22
C SER A 288 -1.14 -11.51 9.27
N LYS A 289 -0.14 -10.80 9.80
CA LYS A 289 1.21 -11.34 10.03
C LYS A 289 1.17 -12.46 11.06
N ALA A 290 0.48 -12.27 12.18
CA ALA A 290 0.32 -13.27 13.23
C ALA A 290 -0.31 -14.55 12.67
N ARG A 291 -1.41 -14.45 11.91
CA ARG A 291 -2.00 -15.62 11.23
C ARG A 291 -0.98 -16.39 10.39
N LYS A 292 -0.20 -15.70 9.55
CA LYS A 292 0.82 -16.36 8.70
C LYS A 292 1.95 -17.01 9.50
N SER A 293 2.28 -16.48 10.68
CA SER A 293 3.29 -17.07 11.56
C SER A 293 2.83 -18.38 12.22
N PHE A 294 1.52 -18.58 12.36
CA PHE A 294 0.92 -19.75 13.02
C PHE A 294 0.47 -20.85 12.04
N GLY A 295 0.41 -20.57 10.73
CA GLY A 295 0.06 -21.55 9.69
C GLY A 295 1.21 -22.55 9.41
N SER A 296 0.87 -23.84 9.55
CA SER A 296 1.57 -25.10 9.22
C SER A 296 3.09 -25.14 9.03
N ASN A 297 3.70 -26.09 9.75
CA ASN A 297 5.05 -26.64 9.64
C ASN A 297 5.35 -27.37 8.30
N GLU A 298 4.68 -27.04 7.20
CA GLU A 298 5.03 -27.62 5.90
C GLU A 298 6.14 -26.77 5.27
N GLU A 299 7.34 -27.36 5.29
CA GLU A 299 8.56 -26.94 4.59
C GLU A 299 8.74 -25.42 4.47
N ARG A 300 9.12 -24.78 5.58
CA ARG A 300 9.70 -23.43 5.50
C ARG A 300 11.00 -23.54 4.69
N PRO A 301 11.13 -22.90 3.51
CA PRO A 301 12.45 -22.52 3.05
C PRO A 301 12.99 -21.58 4.12
N THR A 302 14.11 -21.96 4.70
CA THR A 302 14.82 -21.20 5.70
C THR A 302 14.89 -19.71 5.30
N HIS A 303 14.58 -18.81 6.25
CA HIS A 303 14.81 -17.35 6.22
C HIS A 303 13.76 -16.35 5.67
N LYS A 304 12.49 -16.69 5.43
CA LYS A 304 11.47 -15.63 5.13
C LYS A 304 10.57 -15.30 6.31
N THR A 305 10.78 -14.12 6.90
CA THR A 305 9.89 -13.54 7.92
C THR A 305 8.49 -13.37 7.34
N PRO A 306 7.41 -13.85 8.00
CA PRO A 306 6.06 -13.68 7.50
C PRO A 306 5.72 -12.19 7.28
N ILE A 307 5.30 -11.84 6.07
CA ILE A 307 4.91 -10.48 5.69
C ILE A 307 3.40 -10.33 5.90
N GLY A 308 2.99 -9.37 6.73
CA GLY A 308 1.58 -9.01 6.91
C GLY A 308 1.01 -8.36 5.65
N LYS A 309 -0.32 -8.39 5.50
CA LYS A 309 -1.02 -7.59 4.49
C LYS A 309 -0.84 -6.10 4.80
N LYS A 310 -1.04 -5.25 3.80
CA LYS A 310 -0.93 -3.79 3.89
C LYS A 310 -2.26 -3.16 3.46
N PRO A 311 -3.21 -2.99 4.41
CA PRO A 311 -4.44 -2.26 4.15
C PRO A 311 -4.13 -0.79 3.88
N ASP A 312 -4.95 -0.10 3.08
CA ASP A 312 -4.71 1.32 2.74
C ASP A 312 -4.74 2.22 3.96
N VAL A 313 -5.66 1.94 4.89
CA VAL A 313 -5.67 2.56 6.22
C VAL A 313 -6.03 1.51 7.28
N MET A 314 -5.37 1.59 8.44
CA MET A 314 -5.73 0.84 9.65
C MET A 314 -6.06 1.80 10.78
N VAL A 315 -7.15 1.53 11.48
CA VAL A 315 -7.56 2.21 12.70
C VAL A 315 -7.09 1.38 13.88
N MET A 316 -6.20 1.93 14.71
CA MET A 316 -5.56 1.20 15.79
C MET A 316 -5.73 1.88 17.15
N ALA A 317 -5.85 1.07 18.19
CA ALA A 317 -5.85 1.52 19.58
C ALA A 317 -4.69 0.87 20.35
N LYS A 318 -4.11 1.62 21.29
CA LYS A 318 -3.03 1.12 22.17
C LYS A 318 -3.55 0.94 23.59
N TYR A 319 -3.54 -0.29 24.08
CA TYR A 319 -3.94 -0.63 25.46
C TYR A 319 -2.91 -1.53 26.11
N GLY A 320 -2.48 -1.19 27.33
CA GLY A 320 -1.51 -2.00 28.09
C GLY A 320 -0.21 -2.28 27.35
N GLY A 321 0.28 -1.32 26.54
CA GLY A 321 1.47 -1.47 25.71
C GLY A 321 1.28 -2.26 24.41
N LYS A 322 0.11 -2.87 24.19
CA LYS A 322 -0.24 -3.64 22.98
C LYS A 322 -1.04 -2.78 22.00
N ILE A 323 -0.89 -3.06 20.72
CA ILE A 323 -1.64 -2.41 19.63
C ILE A 323 -2.70 -3.38 19.13
N PHE A 324 -3.92 -2.89 18.97
CA PHE A 324 -5.04 -3.62 18.40
C PHE A 324 -5.54 -2.90 17.14
N GLU A 325 -5.73 -3.66 16.07
CA GLU A 325 -6.34 -3.20 14.81
C GLU A 325 -7.86 -3.32 14.95
N LEU A 326 -8.56 -2.19 15.00
CA LEU A 326 -10.01 -2.10 15.23
C LEU A 326 -10.81 -1.87 13.95
N ALA A 327 -10.18 -1.30 12.92
CA ALA A 327 -10.75 -1.22 11.60
C ALA A 327 -9.70 -1.29 10.50
N TYR A 328 -10.13 -1.75 9.34
CA TYR A 328 -9.37 -1.77 8.09
C TYR A 328 -10.09 -0.94 7.04
N VAL A 329 -9.34 -0.32 6.15
CA VAL A 329 -9.86 0.45 5.03
C VAL A 329 -9.19 -0.02 3.76
N GLU A 330 -10.00 -0.36 2.76
CA GLU A 330 -9.56 -0.66 1.39
C GLU A 330 -10.23 0.36 0.47
N SER A 331 -9.41 1.04 -0.32
CA SER A 331 -9.82 2.09 -1.23
C SER A 331 -9.53 1.68 -2.67
N SER A 332 -10.35 2.21 -3.54
CA SER A 332 -10.07 2.30 -4.96
C SER A 332 -9.88 3.77 -5.33
N ARG A 333 -9.56 4.04 -6.60
CA ARG A 333 -9.68 5.38 -7.17
C ARG A 333 -11.15 5.79 -7.28
N ILE A 334 -11.39 7.10 -7.44
CA ILE A 334 -12.74 7.65 -7.67
C ILE A 334 -13.40 7.01 -8.90
N LEU A 335 -12.62 6.73 -9.95
CA LEU A 335 -13.03 5.88 -11.05
C LEU A 335 -12.57 4.45 -10.76
N CYS A 336 -13.53 3.58 -10.47
CA CYS A 336 -13.30 2.20 -10.03
C CYS A 336 -14.05 1.22 -10.92
N THR A 337 -13.41 0.10 -11.26
CA THR A 337 -14.05 -1.01 -11.97
C THR A 337 -14.86 -1.87 -11.00
N LYS A 338 -15.85 -2.60 -11.53
CA LYS A 338 -16.63 -3.55 -10.73
C LYS A 338 -15.74 -4.62 -10.09
N SER A 339 -14.73 -5.14 -10.82
CA SER A 339 -13.77 -6.11 -10.29
C SER A 339 -13.01 -5.57 -9.08
N LYS A 340 -12.42 -4.36 -9.17
CA LYS A 340 -11.69 -3.75 -8.06
C LYS A 340 -12.59 -3.58 -6.82
N ARG A 341 -13.86 -3.19 -7.00
CA ARG A 341 -14.85 -3.14 -5.93
C ARG A 341 -15.09 -4.52 -5.29
N GLU A 342 -15.26 -5.57 -6.08
CA GLU A 342 -15.49 -6.92 -5.54
C GLU A 342 -14.22 -7.46 -4.83
N ASP A 343 -13.05 -7.28 -5.44
CA ASP A 343 -11.75 -7.69 -4.90
C ASP A 343 -11.43 -7.01 -3.57
N ASP A 344 -11.63 -5.69 -3.48
CA ASP A 344 -11.37 -4.93 -2.25
C ASP A 344 -12.36 -5.32 -1.14
N SER A 345 -13.62 -5.62 -1.49
CA SER A 345 -14.58 -6.17 -0.51
C SER A 345 -14.08 -7.50 0.06
N VAL A 346 -13.54 -8.38 -0.81
CA VAL A 346 -12.94 -9.66 -0.40
C VAL A 346 -11.72 -9.49 0.48
N LYS A 347 -10.82 -8.57 0.15
CA LYS A 347 -9.66 -8.27 1.00
C LYS A 347 -10.10 -7.83 2.39
N LEU A 348 -11.07 -6.92 2.44
CA LEU A 348 -11.50 -6.26 3.65
C LEU A 348 -12.12 -7.21 4.68
N TRP A 349 -13.05 -8.10 4.28
CA TRP A 349 -13.62 -9.05 5.25
C TRP A 349 -12.62 -10.11 5.70
N ARG A 350 -11.63 -10.47 4.86
CA ARG A 350 -10.53 -11.36 5.25
C ARG A 350 -9.61 -10.72 6.29
N GLU A 351 -9.37 -9.42 6.17
CA GLU A 351 -8.60 -8.66 7.15
C GLU A 351 -9.36 -8.48 8.46
N ALA A 352 -10.65 -8.16 8.38
CA ALA A 352 -11.51 -8.10 9.56
C ALA A 352 -11.55 -9.45 10.30
N LEU A 353 -11.53 -10.58 9.57
CA LEU A 353 -11.47 -11.92 10.15
C LEU A 353 -10.14 -12.21 10.85
N ASP A 354 -9.02 -11.79 10.24
CA ASP A 354 -7.69 -11.88 10.86
C ASP A 354 -7.64 -11.01 12.13
N GLY A 355 -8.16 -9.78 12.06
CA GLY A 355 -8.26 -8.84 13.18
C GLY A 355 -9.08 -9.37 14.35
N ILE A 356 -10.30 -9.88 14.11
CA ILE A 356 -11.16 -10.37 15.20
C ILE A 356 -10.57 -11.61 15.85
N SER A 357 -9.88 -12.44 15.07
CA SER A 357 -9.20 -13.63 15.58
C SER A 357 -8.00 -13.23 16.44
N PHE A 358 -7.22 -12.24 16.00
CA PHE A 358 -6.11 -11.69 16.77
C PHE A 358 -6.57 -11.11 18.12
N VAL A 359 -7.65 -10.33 18.14
CA VAL A 359 -8.26 -9.82 19.39
C VAL A 359 -8.79 -10.96 20.25
N GLY A 360 -9.43 -11.97 19.63
CA GLY A 360 -9.96 -13.15 20.30
C GLY A 360 -8.88 -13.99 21.00
N VAL A 361 -7.69 -14.12 20.41
CA VAL A 361 -6.52 -14.76 21.04
C VAL A 361 -6.07 -13.96 22.26
N ALA A 362 -6.11 -12.63 22.18
CA ALA A 362 -5.63 -11.75 23.24
C ALA A 362 -6.56 -11.68 24.46
N CYS A 363 -7.88 -11.55 24.25
CA CYS A 363 -8.79 -11.23 25.37
C CYS A 363 -10.25 -11.70 25.26
N ARG A 364 -10.72 -12.20 24.11
CA ARG A 364 -12.12 -12.64 23.89
C ARG A 364 -13.20 -11.65 24.35
N PRO A 365 -13.35 -10.50 23.67
CA PRO A 365 -14.45 -9.59 23.93
C PRO A 365 -15.82 -10.24 23.73
N THR A 366 -16.85 -9.61 24.28
CA THR A 366 -18.24 -10.11 24.27
C THR A 366 -18.74 -10.41 22.85
N ASN A 367 -19.14 -11.67 22.62
CA ASN A 367 -19.78 -12.12 21.38
C ASN A 367 -21.08 -11.33 21.12
N ASN A 368 -21.49 -11.23 19.86
CA ASN A 368 -22.61 -10.42 19.36
C ASN A 368 -22.50 -8.91 19.63
N GLN A 369 -21.40 -8.43 20.24
CA GLN A 369 -21.24 -7.03 20.61
C GLN A 369 -19.96 -6.47 19.99
N PHE A 370 -18.81 -7.07 20.27
CA PHE A 370 -17.54 -6.60 19.70
C PHE A 370 -17.38 -7.02 18.25
N GLY A 371 -16.95 -6.10 17.39
CA GLY A 371 -16.62 -6.40 16.00
C GLY A 371 -15.46 -5.61 15.44
N ILE A 372 -14.85 -6.11 14.36
CA ILE A 372 -13.85 -5.36 13.60
C ILE A 372 -14.54 -4.66 12.43
N VAL A 373 -14.28 -3.36 12.28
CA VAL A 373 -14.89 -2.57 11.22
C VAL A 373 -14.12 -2.72 9.91
N GLY A 374 -14.86 -2.89 8.82
CA GLY A 374 -14.34 -2.80 7.46
C GLY A 374 -14.93 -1.58 6.76
N ILE A 375 -14.08 -0.67 6.31
CA ILE A 375 -14.49 0.50 5.53
C ILE A 375 -14.04 0.29 4.08
N GLN A 376 -14.98 0.25 3.15
CA GLN A 376 -14.67 0.13 1.73
C GLN A 376 -14.93 1.45 1.02
N VAL A 377 -13.99 1.92 0.21
CA VAL A 377 -14.16 3.09 -0.65
C VAL A 377 -14.11 2.64 -2.11
N ALA A 378 -15.28 2.53 -2.75
CA ALA A 378 -15.40 2.02 -4.12
C ALA A 378 -15.92 3.09 -5.08
N GLY A 379 -15.01 3.85 -5.67
CA GLY A 379 -15.35 5.06 -6.41
C GLY A 379 -15.80 6.17 -5.46
N GLU A 380 -16.98 6.74 -5.67
CA GLU A 380 -17.56 7.73 -4.75
C GLU A 380 -18.30 7.10 -3.55
N ASP A 381 -18.53 5.78 -3.58
CA ASP A 381 -19.28 5.07 -2.55
C ASP A 381 -18.37 4.69 -1.36
N LEU A 382 -18.80 5.06 -0.16
CA LEU A 382 -18.21 4.69 1.13
C LEU A 382 -19.14 3.69 1.83
N TYR A 383 -18.66 2.48 2.07
CA TYR A 383 -19.39 1.41 2.75
C TYR A 383 -18.83 1.21 4.14
N LEU A 384 -19.70 1.20 5.14
CA LEU A 384 -19.37 0.82 6.50
C LEU A 384 -19.84 -0.62 6.74
N ASN A 385 -18.91 -1.50 7.10
CA ASN A 385 -19.17 -2.90 7.39
C ASN A 385 -18.59 -3.27 8.75
N ILE A 386 -19.08 -4.36 9.34
CA ILE A 386 -18.56 -4.87 10.61
C ILE A 386 -18.57 -6.39 10.63
N LEU A 387 -17.47 -6.98 11.11
CA LEU A 387 -17.35 -8.41 11.36
C LEU A 387 -17.49 -8.68 12.86
N VAL A 388 -18.50 -9.46 13.26
CA VAL A 388 -18.82 -9.79 14.66
C VAL A 388 -18.83 -11.31 14.82
N LYS A 389 -18.31 -11.84 15.93
CA LYS A 389 -18.51 -13.26 16.27
C LYS A 389 -19.83 -13.44 16.99
N ASP A 390 -20.64 -14.39 16.55
CA ASP A 390 -21.89 -14.71 17.23
C ASP A 390 -21.67 -15.52 18.52
N ALA A 391 -22.75 -15.88 19.22
CA ALA A 391 -22.68 -16.64 20.47
C ALA A 391 -21.91 -17.96 20.33
N SER A 392 -21.97 -18.60 19.15
CA SER A 392 -21.27 -19.84 18.81
C SER A 392 -19.82 -19.59 18.34
N GLY A 393 -19.39 -18.33 18.28
CA GLY A 393 -18.05 -17.94 17.81
C GLY A 393 -17.93 -17.87 16.29
N ILE A 394 -19.04 -18.00 15.54
CA ILE A 394 -19.04 -17.94 14.07
C ILE A 394 -18.93 -16.47 13.64
N PRO A 395 -17.95 -16.11 12.80
CA PRO A 395 -17.82 -14.76 12.28
C PRO A 395 -18.97 -14.44 11.31
N ARG A 396 -19.66 -13.32 11.53
CA ARG A 396 -20.70 -12.76 10.66
C ARG A 396 -20.26 -11.38 10.18
N TYR A 397 -20.30 -11.18 8.87
CA TYR A 397 -19.94 -9.90 8.25
C TYR A 397 -21.21 -9.18 7.81
N PHE A 398 -21.43 -7.99 8.35
CA PHE A 398 -22.63 -7.19 8.12
C PHE A 398 -22.29 -5.90 7.38
N HIS A 399 -23.15 -5.55 6.43
CA HIS A 399 -23.20 -4.22 5.87
C HIS A 399 -24.03 -3.32 6.79
N VAL A 400 -23.44 -2.23 7.28
CA VAL A 400 -24.05 -1.34 8.28
C VAL A 400 -24.74 -0.15 7.60
N ASP A 401 -24.03 0.57 6.75
CA ASP A 401 -24.56 1.71 5.99
C ASP A 401 -23.67 1.98 4.76
N GLN A 402 -24.22 2.73 3.81
CA GLN A 402 -23.53 3.17 2.60
C GLN A 402 -23.89 4.62 2.27
N VAL A 403 -22.90 5.38 1.82
CA VAL A 403 -23.11 6.75 1.34
C VAL A 403 -22.22 7.06 0.15
N LYS A 404 -22.62 8.04 -0.67
CA LYS A 404 -21.72 8.67 -1.64
C LYS A 404 -21.06 9.90 -1.05
N ILE A 405 -19.74 10.03 -1.18
CA ILE A 405 -19.01 11.20 -0.69
C ILE A 405 -19.41 12.45 -1.49
N PRO A 406 -19.77 13.57 -0.84
CA PRO A 406 -20.04 14.84 -1.51
C PRO A 406 -18.73 15.56 -1.84
N PHE A 407 -18.31 15.52 -3.10
CA PHE A 407 -17.12 16.28 -3.54
C PHE A 407 -17.41 17.74 -3.88
N THR A 408 -18.69 18.12 -4.01
CA THR A 408 -19.08 19.47 -4.38
C THR A 408 -20.33 19.92 -3.64
N LYS A 409 -20.50 21.24 -3.50
CA LYS A 409 -21.71 21.87 -2.93
C LYS A 409 -23.00 21.50 -3.66
N ASN A 410 -22.94 21.12 -4.93
CA ASN A 410 -24.10 20.73 -5.74
C ASN A 410 -24.66 19.36 -5.33
N THR A 411 -23.94 18.62 -4.50
CA THR A 411 -24.36 17.33 -3.93
C THR A 411 -24.65 17.42 -2.43
N SER A 412 -25.17 18.56 -1.98
CA SER A 412 -25.46 18.84 -0.55
C SER A 412 -26.34 17.78 0.13
N TRP A 413 -27.25 17.15 -0.62
CA TRP A 413 -28.09 16.05 -0.11
C TRP A 413 -27.30 14.82 0.36
N ARG A 414 -26.02 14.68 -0.03
CA ARG A 414 -25.12 13.61 0.42
C ARG A 414 -24.43 13.91 1.75
N VAL A 415 -24.48 15.17 2.22
CA VAL A 415 -23.75 15.62 3.43
C VAL A 415 -24.32 14.96 4.68
N GLU A 416 -25.62 15.07 4.92
CA GLU A 416 -26.26 14.48 6.10
C GLU A 416 -26.06 12.95 6.18
N PRO A 417 -26.28 12.18 5.09
CA PRO A 417 -25.94 10.75 5.08
C PRO A 417 -24.47 10.46 5.43
N LEU A 418 -23.52 11.28 4.97
CA LEU A 418 -22.10 11.09 5.29
C LEU A 418 -21.82 11.35 6.77
N ILE A 419 -22.39 12.44 7.32
CA ILE A 419 -22.30 12.74 8.75
C ILE A 419 -22.86 11.59 9.57
N ARG A 420 -24.05 11.08 9.22
CA ARG A 420 -24.66 9.93 9.89
C ARG A 420 -23.75 8.71 9.87
N LEU A 421 -23.19 8.35 8.72
CA LEU A 421 -22.29 7.20 8.58
C LEU A 421 -21.04 7.35 9.46
N LEU A 422 -20.41 8.54 9.46
CA LEU A 422 -19.21 8.81 10.26
C LEU A 422 -19.52 8.83 11.76
N LEU A 423 -20.64 9.42 12.19
CA LEU A 423 -21.08 9.36 13.59
C LEU A 423 -21.44 7.93 14.01
N THR A 424 -22.03 7.12 13.13
CA THR A 424 -22.24 5.68 13.37
C THR A 424 -20.91 4.96 13.56
N LEU A 425 -19.91 5.20 12.70
CA LEU A 425 -18.55 4.67 12.86
C LEU A 425 -17.96 5.05 14.22
N ARG A 426 -18.07 6.33 14.61
CA ARG A 426 -17.61 6.83 15.92
C ARG A 426 -18.30 6.08 17.06
N ASN A 427 -19.63 5.97 17.01
CA ASN A 427 -20.42 5.27 18.02
C ASN A 427 -19.99 3.80 18.13
N ILE A 428 -19.68 3.16 16.99
CA ILE A 428 -19.16 1.79 16.97
C ILE A 428 -17.80 1.70 17.67
N MET A 429 -16.87 2.60 17.33
CA MET A 429 -15.54 2.62 17.94
C MET A 429 -15.59 2.84 19.46
N ILE A 430 -16.48 3.71 19.95
CA ILE A 430 -16.67 3.96 21.39
C ILE A 430 -17.01 2.66 22.13
N VAL A 431 -18.01 1.92 21.63
CA VAL A 431 -18.44 0.65 22.22
C VAL A 431 -17.35 -0.41 22.09
N ASN A 432 -16.75 -0.55 20.91
CA ASN A 432 -15.66 -1.52 20.67
C ASN A 432 -14.47 -1.31 21.60
N GLN A 433 -14.04 -0.05 21.81
CA GLN A 433 -12.98 0.27 22.74
C GLN A 433 -13.37 -0.10 24.18
N SER A 434 -14.61 0.20 24.60
CA SER A 434 -15.10 -0.19 25.94
C SER A 434 -15.04 -1.70 26.15
N LEU A 435 -15.56 -2.47 25.19
CA LEU A 435 -15.58 -3.93 25.25
C LEU A 435 -14.18 -4.52 25.22
N LEU A 436 -13.28 -3.95 24.42
CA LEU A 436 -11.88 -4.37 24.36
C LEU A 436 -11.17 -4.12 25.70
N ILE A 437 -11.34 -2.94 26.30
CA ILE A 437 -10.76 -2.63 27.62
C ILE A 437 -11.26 -3.61 28.67
N GLN A 438 -12.58 -3.83 28.76
CA GLN A 438 -13.16 -4.77 29.72
C GLN A 438 -12.65 -6.20 29.52
N ALA A 439 -12.56 -6.66 28.27
CA ALA A 439 -12.05 -7.98 27.94
C ALA A 439 -10.57 -8.13 28.33
N LEU A 440 -9.75 -7.10 28.11
CA LEU A 440 -8.34 -7.11 28.47
C LEU A 440 -8.13 -7.15 29.99
N GLU A 441 -8.91 -6.37 30.75
CA GLU A 441 -8.90 -6.40 32.22
C GLU A 441 -9.26 -7.79 32.74
N GLN A 442 -10.29 -8.43 32.16
CA GLN A 442 -10.66 -9.81 32.50
C GLN A 442 -9.56 -10.80 32.14
N ALA A 443 -8.97 -10.69 30.95
CA ALA A 443 -7.92 -11.58 30.45
C ALA A 443 -6.64 -11.56 31.30
N ASN A 444 -6.31 -10.42 31.93
CA ASN A 444 -5.20 -10.32 32.87
C ASN A 444 -5.39 -11.21 34.12
N THR A 445 -6.65 -11.42 34.53
CA THR A 445 -6.98 -12.30 35.67
C THR A 445 -7.29 -13.73 35.24
N ARG A 446 -7.83 -13.91 34.03
CA ARG A 446 -8.30 -15.19 33.48
C ARG A 446 -7.97 -15.25 31.98
N PRO A 447 -6.76 -15.67 31.61
CA PRO A 447 -6.36 -15.69 30.20
C PRO A 447 -7.23 -16.64 29.37
N PRO A 448 -7.50 -16.32 28.08
CA PRO A 448 -8.28 -17.18 27.19
C PRO A 448 -7.71 -18.60 27.05
N ARG A 449 -8.54 -19.64 27.24
CA ARG A 449 -8.16 -21.06 27.01
C ARG A 449 -8.67 -21.58 25.65
N ASN A 450 -7.85 -22.27 24.86
CA ASN A 450 -8.18 -22.83 23.53
C ASN A 450 -8.48 -21.77 22.45
N ALA A 451 -7.53 -20.88 22.15
CA ALA A 451 -7.73 -19.84 21.14
C ALA A 451 -7.74 -20.44 19.71
N THR A 452 -8.86 -20.30 19.02
CA THR A 452 -9.01 -20.69 17.61
C THR A 452 -8.35 -19.64 16.71
N GLN A 453 -7.47 -20.09 15.82
CA GLN A 453 -6.80 -19.23 14.85
C GLN A 453 -7.77 -18.70 13.78
N SER A 454 -7.34 -17.68 13.03
CA SER A 454 -8.10 -17.20 11.87
C SER A 454 -8.13 -18.29 10.79
N PRO A 455 -9.32 -18.71 10.31
CA PRO A 455 -9.45 -19.72 9.27
C PRO A 455 -9.22 -19.15 7.85
N THR A 456 -8.77 -17.90 7.71
CA THR A 456 -8.52 -17.28 6.40
C THR A 456 -7.50 -18.09 5.60
N VAL A 457 -7.94 -18.65 4.47
CA VAL A 457 -7.08 -19.35 3.49
C VAL A 457 -6.13 -18.33 2.84
N THR A 458 -4.89 -18.74 2.52
CA THR A 458 -3.92 -17.89 1.82
C THR A 458 -4.37 -17.66 0.38
N SER A 459 -4.29 -16.42 -0.11
CA SER A 459 -4.55 -16.15 -1.54
C SER A 459 -3.52 -16.87 -2.41
N PRO A 460 -3.91 -17.40 -3.59
CA PRO A 460 -2.95 -17.90 -4.57
C PRO A 460 -1.89 -16.82 -4.82
N SER A 461 -0.61 -17.21 -4.90
CA SER A 461 0.41 -16.30 -5.41
C SER A 461 0.01 -15.95 -6.84
N HIS A 462 -0.27 -14.66 -7.11
CA HIS A 462 -0.34 -14.18 -8.48
C HIS A 462 0.97 -14.59 -9.17
N LYS A 463 0.88 -15.54 -10.11
CA LYS A 463 1.95 -15.86 -11.05
C LYS A 463 1.92 -14.81 -12.16
#